data_AF-A0A8H3FIW7-F1
#
_entry.id   AF-A0A8H3FIW7-F1
#
_cell.length_a   1.000
_cell.length_b   1.000
_cell.length_c   1.000
_cell.angle_alpha   90.00
_cell.angle_beta   90.00
_cell.angle_gamma   90.00
#
_symmetry.space_group_name_H-M   'P 1'
#
loop_
_entity.id
_entity.type
_entity.pdbx_description
1 polymer ?
#
loop_
_entity_poly.entity_id
_entity_poly.type
_entity_poly.pdbx_seq_one_letter_code
_entity_poly.pdbx_strand_id
1 'polypeptide(L)' 'MSSRPSTPEDGASASEYTVGQTVYYISPNDETKWKQGIIKEIEGSVYTVHGREYDEMVQCQLEDLRNVVD' A
#
# COMPACT_ATOMS: atom_id res chain seq x y z
N MET A 1 -18.47 -10.44 12.16
CA MET A 1 -17.84 -10.98 10.93
C MET A 1 -17.62 -9.81 10.00
N SER A 2 -16.48 -9.13 10.11
CA SER A 2 -16.12 -8.04 9.18
C SER A 2 -15.40 -8.69 8.01
N SER A 3 -16.12 -8.87 6.91
CA SER A 3 -15.56 -9.37 5.67
C SER A 3 -14.60 -8.32 5.13
N ARG A 4 -13.28 -8.55 5.29
CA ARG A 4 -12.28 -7.87 4.47
C ARG A 4 -12.69 -8.06 3.00
N PRO A 5 -12.66 -7.02 2.16
CA PRO A 5 -13.02 -7.16 0.76
C PRO A 5 -12.17 -8.26 0.09
N SER A 6 -12.82 -9.20 -0.59
CA SER A 6 -12.15 -10.30 -1.29
C SER A 6 -11.41 -9.78 -2.52
N THR A 7 -10.12 -10.08 -2.59
CA THR A 7 -9.15 -9.61 -3.60
C THR A 7 -9.08 -10.54 -4.83
N PRO A 8 -8.84 -10.04 -6.06
CA PRO A 8 -8.26 -10.84 -7.13
C PRO A 8 -6.80 -11.21 -6.80
N GLU A 9 -6.32 -12.31 -7.37
CA GLU A 9 -5.22 -13.17 -6.90
C GLU A 9 -4.00 -12.53 -6.22
N ASP A 10 -3.62 -13.20 -5.14
CA ASP A 10 -2.42 -13.02 -4.32
C ASP A 10 -1.22 -13.59 -5.10
N GLY A 11 -0.36 -12.69 -5.58
CA GLY A 11 0.82 -13.08 -6.35
C GLY A 11 2.00 -12.15 -6.09
N ALA A 12 2.04 -11.49 -4.93
CA ALA A 12 3.09 -10.56 -4.57
C ALA A 12 4.03 -11.08 -3.46
N SER A 13 4.94 -12.00 -3.80
CA SER A 13 6.02 -12.49 -2.93
C SER A 13 6.99 -11.39 -2.52
N ALA A 14 6.81 -10.83 -1.31
CA ALA A 14 7.80 -10.24 -0.36
C ALA A 14 9.05 -9.46 -0.86
N SER A 15 9.14 -9.09 -2.13
CA SER A 15 10.27 -8.40 -2.78
C SER A 15 9.79 -7.51 -3.95
N GLU A 16 8.49 -7.19 -4.00
CA GLU A 16 7.80 -6.76 -5.23
C GLU A 16 7.51 -5.27 -5.37
N TYR A 17 7.93 -4.48 -4.41
CA TYR A 17 7.69 -3.06 -4.41
C TYR A 17 9.00 -2.32 -4.58
N THR A 18 9.00 -1.37 -5.51
CA THR A 18 10.16 -0.51 -5.79
C THR A 18 9.86 0.92 -5.40
N VAL A 19 10.88 1.66 -4.96
CA VAL A 19 10.76 3.11 -4.75
C VAL A 19 10.39 3.76 -6.09
N GLY A 20 9.34 4.59 -6.08
CA GLY A 20 8.75 5.20 -7.26
C GLY A 20 7.55 4.45 -7.82
N GLN A 21 7.28 3.22 -7.36
CA GLN A 21 6.08 2.46 -7.76
C GLN A 21 4.82 3.10 -7.18
N THR A 22 3.78 3.15 -8.01
CA THR A 22 2.44 3.56 -7.55
C THR A 22 1.72 2.34 -6.99
N VAL A 23 1.17 2.46 -5.79
CA VAL A 23 0.51 1.39 -5.04
C VAL A 23 -0.76 1.92 -4.41
N TYR A 24 -1.68 1.02 -4.11
CA TYR A 24 -2.74 1.27 -3.15
C TYR A 24 -2.24 0.96 -1.75
N TYR A 25 -2.54 1.82 -0.79
CA TYR A 25 -2.22 1.64 0.62
C TYR A 25 -3.46 1.94 1.46
N ILE A 26 -3.56 1.31 2.63
CA ILE A 26 -4.54 1.68 3.64
C ILE A 26 -3.87 2.67 4.60
N SER A 27 -4.41 3.88 4.74
CA SER A 27 -3.88 4.82 5.73
C SER A 27 -4.28 4.35 7.13
N PRO A 28 -3.38 4.36 8.13
CA PRO A 28 -3.74 4.02 9.51
C PRO A 28 -4.73 5.03 10.11
N ASN A 29 -4.88 6.21 9.49
CA ASN A 29 -5.89 7.19 9.86
C ASN A 29 -7.26 6.91 9.24
N ASP A 30 -7.32 6.13 8.17
CA ASP A 30 -8.56 5.80 7.46
C ASP A 30 -8.48 4.37 6.90
N GLU A 31 -8.72 3.39 7.77
CA GLU A 31 -8.64 1.97 7.45
C GLU A 31 -9.80 1.46 6.58
N THR A 32 -10.70 2.37 6.19
CA THR A 32 -11.94 2.02 5.49
C THR A 32 -11.79 2.01 3.98
N LYS A 33 -10.72 2.63 3.45
CA LYS A 33 -10.51 2.84 2.02
C LYS A 33 -9.06 2.63 1.62
N TRP A 34 -8.89 2.01 0.47
CA TRP A 34 -7.60 1.99 -0.23
C TRP A 34 -7.36 3.35 -0.88
N LYS A 35 -6.24 3.97 -0.54
CA LYS A 35 -5.77 5.22 -1.12
C LYS A 35 -4.62 4.94 -2.08
N GLN A 36 -4.47 5.74 -3.12
CA GLN A 36 -3.35 5.60 -4.05
C GLN A 36 -2.17 6.47 -3.60
N GLY A 37 -0.97 5.87 -3.59
CA GLY A 37 0.26 6.56 -3.23
C GLY A 37 1.45 6.05 -4.01
N ILE A 38 2.60 6.68 -3.79
CA ILE A 38 3.88 6.29 -4.39
C ILE A 38 4.84 5.89 -3.29
N ILE A 39 5.50 4.75 -3.44
CA ILE A 39 6.54 4.32 -2.51
C ILE A 39 7.73 5.27 -2.60
N LYS A 40 8.11 5.87 -1.48
CA LYS A 40 9.27 6.77 -1.37
C LYS A 40 10.46 6.09 -0.73
N GLU A 41 10.22 5.18 0.21
CA GLU A 41 11.26 4.51 0.97
C GLU A 41 10.81 3.11 1.36
N ILE A 42 11.77 2.20 1.49
CA ILE A 42 11.55 0.81 1.87
C ILE A 42 12.62 0.45 2.89
N GLU A 43 12.20 0.21 4.13
CA GLU A 43 13.05 -0.19 5.24
C GLU A 43 12.67 -1.62 5.67
N GLY A 44 13.22 -2.61 4.98
CA GLY A 44 12.93 -4.02 5.23
C GLY A 44 11.46 -4.36 4.95
N SER A 45 10.64 -4.44 6.00
CA SER A 45 9.21 -4.75 5.92
C SER A 45 8.30 -3.51 6.01
N VAL A 46 8.89 -2.34 6.23
CA VAL A 46 8.17 -1.06 6.32
C VAL A 46 8.33 -0.29 5.02
N TYR A 47 7.21 0.19 4.48
CA TYR A 47 7.15 0.94 3.24
C TYR A 47 6.60 2.33 3.52
N THR A 48 7.38 3.36 3.20
CA THR A 48 6.94 4.75 3.28
C THR A 48 6.27 5.11 1.96
N VAL A 49 4.97 5.34 2.00
CA VAL A 49 4.14 5.72 0.86
C VAL A 49 3.75 7.19 0.96
N HIS A 50 3.96 7.92 -0.13
CA HIS A 50 3.46 9.28 -0.30
C HIS A 50 2.07 9.25 -0.94
N GLY A 51 1.04 9.56 -0.16
CA GLY A 51 -0.34 9.65 -0.60
C GLY A 51 -0.54 10.81 -1.56
N ARG A 52 -0.96 10.52 -2.81
CA ARG A 52 -1.14 11.59 -3.81
C ARG A 52 -2.32 12.51 -3.52
N GLU A 53 -3.35 12.00 -2.84
CA GLU A 53 -4.59 12.74 -2.60
C GLU A 53 -4.46 13.76 -1.47
N TYR A 54 -3.63 13.47 -0.47
CA TYR A 54 -3.51 14.28 0.76
C TYR A 54 -2.09 14.80 1.01
N ASP A 55 -1.13 14.54 0.11
CA ASP A 55 0.30 14.87 0.27
C ASP A 55 0.86 14.38 1.63
N GLU A 56 0.37 13.23 2.10
CA GLU A 56 0.74 12.63 3.39
C GLU A 56 1.82 11.56 3.19
N MET A 57 2.81 11.50 4.08
CA MET A 57 3.74 10.36 4.15
C MET A 57 3.23 9.37 5.19
N VAL A 58 2.99 8.13 4.75
CA VAL A 58 2.43 7.08 5.58
C VAL A 58 3.36 5.88 5.55
N GLN A 59 3.69 5.36 6.72
CA GLN A 59 4.43 4.11 6.84
C GLN A 59 3.43 2.97 6.98
N CYS A 60 3.49 2.02 6.06
CA CYS A 60 2.62 0.86 6.00
C CYS A 60 3.47 -0.40 5.93
N GLN A 61 2.92 -1.53 6.38
CA GLN A 61 3.56 -2.81 6.16
C GLN A 61 3.22 -3.34 4.76
N LEU A 62 3.98 -4.32 4.28
CA LEU A 62 3.72 -5.00 3.00
C LEU A 62 2.26 -5.47 2.86
N GLU A 63 1.71 -5.99 3.95
CA GLU A 63 0.34 -6.51 4.04
C GLU A 63 -0.75 -5.43 3.83
N ASP A 64 -0.41 -4.17 4.07
CA ASP A 64 -1.28 -3.01 3.88
C ASP A 64 -1.06 -2.33 2.53
N LEU A 65 -0.22 -2.92 1.66
CA LEU A 65 0.04 -2.46 0.30
C LEU A 65 -0.54 -3.40 -0.74
N ARG A 66 -1.11 -2.81 -1.78
CA ARG A 66 -1.61 -3.52 -2.95
C ARG A 66 -1.07 -2.90 -4.23
N ASN A 67 -0.59 -3.74 -5.13
CA ASN A 67 -0.07 -3.26 -6.41
C ASN A 67 -1.21 -2.75 -7.30
N VAL A 68 -0.97 -1.66 -8.02
CA VAL A 68 -1.89 -1.19 -9.07
C VAL A 68 -1.59 -2.01 -10.32
N VAL A 69 -2.12 -3.24 -10.39
CA VAL A 69 -2.07 -4.03 -11.63
C VAL A 69 -3.29 -3.59 -12.45
N ASP A 70 -3.01 -2.98 -13.60
CA ASP A 70 -4.02 -2.64 -14.62
C ASP A 70 -4.64 -3.92 -15.22
#